data_AF-A0A5B1CAZ0-F1
#
_entry.id   AF-A0A5B1CAZ0-F1
#
_cell.length_a   1.000
_cell.length_b   1.000
_cell.length_c   1.000
_cell.angle_alpha   90.00
_cell.angle_beta   90.00
_cell.angle_gamma   90.00
#
_symmetry.space_group_name_H-M   'P 1'
#
loop_
_entity.id
_entity.type
_entity.pdbx_description
1 polymer ?
#
loop_
_entity_poly.entity_id
_entity_poly.type
_entity_poly.pdbx_seq_one_letter_code
_entity_poly.pdbx_strand_id
1 'polypeptide(L)'
;MKSREFDRIAREVFGNVLAPHGFSCADSKRCTFVRTHGDDVFHVIMPDPGTRFTWYDVSVFPTSPRLHLDFHDRFPDDLGNTLDVWGKLNERTGIGMDQARFNCKTEDNFRSRFDKTVAPLLVSAAIPFLDTIHTYDDLLPHLRGPFAAYNRG
;
A
#
# COMPACT_ATOMS: atom_id res chain seq x y z
N MET A 1 19.58 7.73 2.65
CA MET A 1 18.71 8.48 1.74
C MET A 1 17.92 9.53 2.53
N LYS A 2 17.51 10.65 1.94
CA LYS A 2 16.61 11.64 2.58
C LYS A 2 15.15 11.44 2.14
N SER A 3 14.18 11.98 2.86
CA SER A 3 12.74 11.86 2.54
C SER A 3 12.39 12.20 1.09
N ARG A 4 12.70 13.41 0.62
CA ARG A 4 12.38 13.82 -0.77
C ARG A 4 13.05 12.93 -1.83
N GLU A 5 14.22 12.41 -1.52
CA GLU A 5 14.96 11.51 -2.41
C GLU A 5 14.28 10.13 -2.46
N PHE A 6 13.85 9.61 -1.31
CA PHE A 6 13.05 8.39 -1.21
C PHE A 6 11.76 8.51 -2.01
N ASP A 7 10.98 9.56 -1.77
CA ASP A 7 9.70 9.75 -2.46
C ASP A 7 9.88 9.85 -3.97
N ARG A 8 10.90 10.59 -4.44
CA ARG A 8 11.23 10.71 -5.87
C ARG A 8 11.53 9.34 -6.48
N ILE A 9 12.43 8.57 -5.87
CA ILE A 9 12.85 7.26 -6.41
C ILE A 9 11.70 6.26 -6.34
N ALA A 10 10.99 6.21 -5.21
CA ALA A 10 9.83 5.34 -5.02
C ALA A 10 8.75 5.64 -6.07
N ARG A 11 8.40 6.91 -6.29
CA ARG A 11 7.46 7.32 -7.34
C ARG A 11 7.85 6.82 -8.72
N GLU A 12 9.12 6.95 -9.06
CA GLU A 12 9.66 6.52 -10.36
C GLU A 12 9.54 5.00 -10.52
N VAL A 13 10.13 4.22 -9.61
CA VAL A 13 10.25 2.78 -9.84
C VAL A 13 8.96 2.01 -9.55
N PHE A 14 8.20 2.40 -8.52
CA PHE A 14 6.87 1.81 -8.29
C PHE A 14 5.90 2.25 -9.39
N GLY A 15 5.97 3.50 -9.86
CA GLY A 15 5.13 3.99 -10.95
C GLY A 15 5.31 3.17 -12.22
N ASN A 16 6.54 2.84 -12.59
CA ASN A 16 6.84 2.01 -13.76
C ASN A 16 6.21 0.61 -13.67
N VAL A 17 6.09 0.05 -12.47
CA VAL A 17 5.50 -1.28 -12.26
C VAL A 17 3.98 -1.21 -12.11
N LEU A 18 3.46 -0.22 -11.38
CA LEU A 18 2.06 -0.17 -10.96
C LEU A 18 1.14 0.57 -11.94
N ALA A 19 1.66 1.52 -12.72
CA ALA A 19 0.87 2.27 -13.69
C ALA A 19 0.18 1.40 -14.77
N PRO A 20 0.83 0.35 -15.33
CA PRO A 20 0.17 -0.59 -16.24
C PRO A 20 -1.04 -1.31 -15.61
N HIS A 21 -1.12 -1.36 -14.28
CA HIS A 21 -2.21 -1.97 -13.53
C HIS A 21 -3.25 -0.95 -13.05
N GLY A 22 -3.15 0.31 -13.49
CA GLY A 22 -4.14 1.36 -13.17
C GLY A 22 -3.88 2.13 -11.88
N PHE A 23 -2.75 1.91 -11.21
CA PHE A 23 -2.38 2.70 -10.04
C PHE A 23 -1.74 4.02 -10.44
N SER A 24 -1.98 5.06 -9.64
CA SER A 24 -1.37 6.38 -9.78
C SER A 24 -0.96 6.93 -8.41
N CYS A 25 0.08 7.76 -8.37
CA CYS A 25 0.47 8.53 -7.18
C CYS A 25 0.24 10.04 -7.35
N ALA A 26 -0.59 10.44 -8.32
CA ALA A 26 -0.83 11.85 -8.67
C ALA A 26 -1.38 12.66 -7.47
N ASP A 27 -2.29 12.08 -6.71
CA ASP A 27 -2.94 12.74 -5.56
C ASP A 27 -2.16 12.60 -4.25
N SER A 28 -1.10 11.80 -4.25
CA SER A 28 -0.18 11.69 -3.11
C SER A 28 0.76 12.89 -3.09
N LYS A 29 1.03 13.44 -1.90
CA LYS A 29 2.15 14.34 -1.60
C LYS A 29 3.44 13.57 -1.32
N ARG A 30 3.35 12.28 -0.97
CA ARG A 30 4.49 11.38 -0.66
C ARG A 30 4.80 10.41 -1.79
N CYS A 31 4.54 9.11 -1.65
CA CYS A 31 4.72 8.10 -2.68
C CYS A 31 3.65 7.00 -2.58
N THR A 32 2.44 7.36 -2.15
CA THR A 32 1.30 6.45 -2.06
C THR A 32 0.67 6.25 -3.42
N PHE A 33 0.45 5.00 -3.81
CA PHE A 33 -0.17 4.62 -5.06
C PHE A 33 -1.58 4.12 -4.84
N VAL A 34 -2.49 4.62 -5.67
CA VAL A 34 -3.93 4.38 -5.57
C VAL A 34 -4.47 3.92 -6.90
N ARG A 35 -5.36 2.93 -6.86
CA ARG A 35 -6.30 2.61 -7.93
C ARG A 35 -7.70 2.54 -7.34
N THR A 36 -8.71 2.96 -8.10
CA THR A 36 -10.11 2.86 -7.69
C THR A 36 -10.81 1.69 -8.37
N HIS A 37 -11.71 1.04 -7.65
CA HIS A 37 -12.68 0.09 -8.19
C HIS A 37 -14.08 0.59 -7.83
N GLY A 38 -14.83 0.99 -8.86
CA GLY A 38 -16.09 1.72 -8.67
C GLY A 38 -15.88 3.03 -7.92
N ASP A 39 -16.91 3.45 -7.18
CA ASP A 39 -16.93 4.74 -6.48
C ASP A 39 -16.50 4.66 -5.00
N ASP A 40 -16.32 3.45 -4.46
CA ASP A 40 -16.29 3.23 -3.01
C ASP A 40 -15.11 2.37 -2.52
N VAL A 41 -14.35 1.73 -3.42
CA VAL A 41 -13.17 0.92 -3.06
C VAL A 41 -11.90 1.50 -3.65
N PHE A 42 -10.93 1.74 -2.78
CA PHE A 42 -9.61 2.26 -3.12
C PHE A 42 -8.56 1.23 -2.75
N HIS A 43 -7.78 0.81 -3.73
CA HIS A 43 -6.61 -0.03 -3.54
C HIS A 43 -5.39 0.83 -3.29
N VAL A 44 -4.68 0.56 -2.21
CA VAL A 44 -3.54 1.37 -1.78
C VAL A 44 -2.29 0.51 -1.69
N ILE A 45 -1.22 1.00 -2.32
CA ILE A 45 0.15 0.49 -2.17
C ILE A 45 1.02 1.65 -1.68
N MET A 46 1.60 1.51 -0.50
CA MET A 46 2.34 2.56 0.19
C MET A 46 3.72 2.06 0.61
N PRO A 47 4.79 2.45 -0.10
CA PRO A 47 6.16 2.30 0.36
C PRO A 47 6.39 3.23 1.56
N ASP A 48 6.71 2.67 2.73
CA ASP A 48 6.86 3.44 3.96
C ASP A 48 8.31 3.36 4.49
N PRO A 49 9.07 4.48 4.46
CA PRO A 49 10.44 4.48 4.95
C PRO A 49 10.46 4.47 6.48
N GLY A 50 11.32 3.61 7.06
CA GLY A 50 11.60 3.66 8.49
C GLY A 50 12.25 5.00 8.91
N THR A 51 12.21 5.33 10.20
CA THR A 51 12.61 6.63 10.81
C THR A 51 13.99 7.17 10.41
N ARG A 52 14.88 6.33 9.88
CA ARG A 52 16.24 6.71 9.44
C ARG A 52 16.52 6.48 7.95
N PHE A 53 15.52 6.11 7.15
CA PHE A 53 15.68 5.84 5.72
C PHE A 53 16.81 4.82 5.42
N THR A 54 16.97 3.85 6.31
CA THR A 54 17.89 2.71 6.12
C THR A 54 17.16 1.50 5.55
N TRP A 55 15.85 1.42 5.78
CA TRP A 55 14.95 0.44 5.24
C TRP A 55 13.58 1.05 4.99
N TYR A 56 12.77 0.37 4.17
CA TYR A 56 11.34 0.63 3.98
C TYR A 56 10.57 -0.69 4.03
N ASP A 57 9.27 -0.60 4.30
CA ASP A 57 8.34 -1.68 4.02
C ASP A 57 7.33 -1.25 2.96
N VAL A 58 6.48 -2.18 2.53
CA VAL A 58 5.40 -1.86 1.60
C VAL A 58 4.09 -2.32 2.24
N SER A 59 3.19 -1.37 2.44
CA SER A 59 1.83 -1.62 2.89
C SER A 59 0.92 -1.76 1.67
N VAL A 60 0.07 -2.77 1.68
CA VAL A 60 -0.85 -3.14 0.61
C VAL A 60 -2.22 -3.37 1.26
N PHE A 61 -3.19 -2.52 0.96
CA PHE A 61 -4.50 -2.62 1.59
C PHE A 61 -5.60 -1.97 0.74
N PRO A 62 -6.82 -2.52 0.77
CA PRO A 62 -8.00 -1.81 0.30
C PRO A 62 -8.54 -0.88 1.41
N THR A 63 -9.25 0.18 1.01
CA THR A 63 -9.98 1.08 1.91
C THR A 63 -11.24 1.63 1.22
N SER A 64 -12.10 2.27 1.99
CA SER A 64 -13.34 2.91 1.54
C SER A 64 -13.61 4.17 2.39
N PRO A 65 -14.18 5.25 1.80
CA PRO A 65 -14.67 6.40 2.55
C PRO A 65 -15.65 6.03 3.66
N ARG A 66 -16.36 4.91 3.52
CA ARG A 66 -17.32 4.42 4.53
C ARG A 66 -16.67 3.92 5.82
N LEU A 67 -15.35 3.70 5.80
CA LEU A 67 -14.59 3.22 6.96
C LEU A 67 -13.97 4.36 7.78
N HIS A 68 -13.87 5.56 7.21
CA HIS A 68 -13.10 6.67 7.78
C HIS A 68 -13.90 7.97 7.73
N LEU A 69 -14.27 8.49 8.90
CA LEU A 69 -15.01 9.76 8.99
C LEU A 69 -14.21 10.95 8.41
N ASP A 70 -12.88 10.85 8.46
CA ASP A 70 -11.90 11.83 7.99
C ASP A 70 -11.22 11.40 6.68
N PHE A 71 -11.85 10.51 5.90
CA PHE A 71 -11.27 9.96 4.66
C PHE A 71 -10.74 11.04 3.73
N HIS A 72 -11.58 12.03 3.40
CA HIS A 72 -11.25 13.05 2.40
C HIS A 72 -10.11 13.99 2.85
N ASP A 73 -9.91 14.15 4.16
CA ASP A 73 -8.86 15.01 4.69
C ASP A 73 -7.50 14.31 4.74
N ARG A 74 -7.51 12.97 4.81
CA ARG A 74 -6.32 12.14 5.08
C ARG A 74 -5.90 11.28 3.91
N PHE A 75 -6.80 10.93 3.01
CA PHE A 75 -6.48 10.14 1.82
C PHE A 75 -5.61 10.96 0.84
N PRO A 76 -4.59 10.36 0.17
CA PRO A 76 -4.17 8.96 0.31
C PRO A 76 -3.07 8.74 1.35
N ASP A 77 -2.35 9.78 1.76
CA ASP A 77 -1.08 9.62 2.49
C ASP A 77 -1.25 9.40 3.98
N ASP A 78 -2.23 10.05 4.61
CA ASP A 78 -2.31 10.20 6.06
C ASP A 78 -3.45 9.43 6.69
N LEU A 79 -4.17 8.59 5.92
CA LEU A 79 -5.27 7.74 6.41
C LEU A 79 -4.90 6.93 7.66
N GLY A 80 -3.59 6.65 7.80
CA GLY A 80 -3.07 5.87 8.89
C GLY A 80 -3.63 4.44 8.85
N ASN A 81 -3.32 3.67 9.89
CA ASN A 81 -3.91 2.36 10.02
C ASN A 81 -5.18 2.39 10.85
N THR A 82 -6.30 2.36 10.18
CA THR A 82 -7.63 2.32 10.80
C THR A 82 -8.27 0.94 10.66
N LEU A 83 -7.63 0.02 9.92
CA LEU A 83 -8.11 -1.33 9.65
C LEU A 83 -7.02 -2.34 10.04
N ASP A 84 -7.34 -3.45 10.71
CA ASP A 84 -6.39 -4.58 10.83
C ASP A 84 -6.11 -5.29 9.47
N VAL A 85 -6.43 -4.63 8.34
CA VAL A 85 -6.17 -5.04 6.95
C VAL A 85 -4.75 -4.60 6.53
N TRP A 86 -3.77 -4.74 7.42
CA TRP A 86 -2.37 -4.52 7.02
C TRP A 86 -1.85 -5.72 6.26
N GLY A 87 -1.91 -5.63 4.94
CA GLY A 87 -1.11 -6.46 4.06
C GLY A 87 0.30 -5.90 3.95
N LYS A 88 1.23 -6.34 4.80
CA LYS A 88 2.65 -6.09 4.55
C LYS A 88 3.14 -7.04 3.46
N LEU A 89 3.83 -6.48 2.48
CA LEU A 89 4.49 -7.25 1.44
C LEU A 89 5.66 -8.05 2.03
N ASN A 90 5.68 -9.35 1.80
CA ASN A 90 6.67 -10.26 2.35
C ASN A 90 7.04 -11.34 1.33
N GLU A 91 8.34 -11.60 1.17
CA GLU A 91 8.83 -12.59 0.20
C GLU A 91 8.35 -14.02 0.50
N ARG A 92 8.12 -14.34 1.78
CA ARG A 92 7.77 -15.69 2.24
C ARG A 92 6.26 -15.91 2.28
N THR A 93 5.52 -14.91 2.76
CA THR A 93 4.08 -15.04 3.06
C THR A 93 3.19 -14.28 2.09
N GLY A 94 3.75 -13.56 1.12
CA GLY A 94 2.98 -12.73 0.19
C GLY A 94 2.47 -11.48 0.87
N ILE A 95 1.15 -11.39 1.05
CA ILE A 95 0.49 -10.27 1.72
C ILE A 95 -0.05 -10.72 3.09
N GLY A 96 0.42 -10.11 4.18
CA GLY A 96 -0.08 -10.43 5.51
C GLY A 96 0.55 -9.60 6.63
N MET A 97 0.41 -10.03 7.88
CA MET A 97 0.87 -9.28 9.05
C MET A 97 2.40 -9.25 9.21
N ASP A 98 3.12 -10.14 8.52
CA ASP A 98 4.57 -10.27 8.63
C ASP A 98 5.29 -9.14 7.89
N GLN A 99 5.74 -8.13 8.63
CA GLN A 99 6.55 -7.04 8.06
C GLN A 99 7.88 -7.55 7.49
N ALA A 100 8.12 -7.34 6.19
CA ALA A 100 9.46 -7.40 5.61
C ALA A 100 10.07 -5.98 5.52
N ARG A 101 11.39 -5.90 5.68
CA ARG A 101 12.14 -4.64 5.59
C ARG A 101 13.15 -4.71 4.47
N PHE A 102 13.06 -3.80 3.51
CA PHE A 102 13.93 -3.71 2.34
C PHE A 102 14.92 -2.58 2.52
N ASN A 103 16.21 -2.82 2.29
CA ASN A 103 17.24 -1.80 2.48
C ASN A 103 17.11 -0.66 1.45
N CYS A 104 17.11 0.59 1.93
CA CYS A 104 17.08 1.79 1.09
C CYS A 104 18.10 2.86 1.52
N LYS A 105 19.17 2.47 2.21
CA LYS A 105 20.17 3.42 2.73
C LYS A 105 20.76 4.31 1.61
N THR A 106 20.91 3.76 0.41
CA THR A 106 21.36 4.44 -0.81
C THR A 106 20.36 4.19 -1.94
N GLU A 107 20.40 5.02 -2.99
CA GLU A 107 19.60 4.80 -4.21
C GLU A 107 19.89 3.43 -4.85
N ASP A 108 21.16 3.04 -4.95
CA ASP A 108 21.55 1.73 -5.50
C ASP A 108 20.97 0.56 -4.69
N ASN A 109 20.99 0.66 -3.35
CA ASN A 109 20.40 -0.37 -2.50
C ASN A 109 18.88 -0.43 -2.69
N PHE A 110 18.23 0.73 -2.78
CA PHE A 110 16.80 0.81 -3.04
C PHE A 110 16.46 0.11 -4.35
N ARG A 111 17.07 0.55 -5.47
CA ARG A 111 16.78 0.03 -6.82
C ARG A 111 17.09 -1.46 -6.92
N SER A 112 18.26 -1.88 -6.43
CA SER A 112 18.65 -3.30 -6.41
C SER A 112 17.67 -4.18 -5.63
N ARG A 113 17.17 -3.72 -4.46
CA ARG A 113 16.15 -4.45 -3.70
C ARG A 113 14.77 -4.39 -4.35
N PHE A 114 14.45 -3.26 -4.96
CA PHE A 114 13.19 -3.10 -5.67
C PHE A 114 13.11 -4.09 -6.85
N ASP A 115 14.11 -4.09 -7.73
CA ASP A 115 14.12 -4.91 -8.94
C ASP A 115 14.16 -6.41 -8.65
N LYS A 116 14.97 -6.82 -7.66
CA LYS A 116 15.16 -8.25 -7.34
C LYS A 116 14.02 -8.87 -6.55
N THR A 117 13.29 -8.06 -5.79
CA THR A 117 12.37 -8.56 -4.78
C THR A 117 11.01 -7.88 -4.86
N VAL A 118 10.97 -6.56 -4.68
CA VAL A 118 9.69 -5.86 -4.48
C VAL A 118 8.86 -5.84 -5.75
N ALA A 119 9.43 -5.47 -6.90
CA ALA A 119 8.71 -5.44 -8.16
C ALA A 119 8.08 -6.80 -8.53
N PRO A 120 8.81 -7.94 -8.48
CA PRO A 120 8.19 -9.26 -8.66
C PRO A 120 7.04 -9.53 -7.69
N LEU A 121 7.17 -9.17 -6.41
CA LEU A 121 6.13 -9.42 -5.41
C LEU A 121 4.91 -8.50 -5.56
N LEU A 122 5.10 -7.28 -6.06
CA LEU A 122 3.97 -6.41 -6.41
C LEU A 122 3.09 -7.08 -7.46
N VAL A 123 3.70 -7.61 -8.52
CA VAL A 123 2.98 -8.24 -9.64
C VAL A 123 2.41 -9.61 -9.29
N SER A 124 3.16 -10.43 -8.55
CA SER A 124 2.77 -11.82 -8.25
C SER A 124 1.93 -11.99 -6.99
N ALA A 125 1.94 -11.02 -6.06
CA ALA A 125 1.21 -11.13 -4.79
C ALA A 125 0.32 -9.92 -4.50
N ALA A 126 0.86 -8.69 -4.53
CA ALA A 126 0.11 -7.50 -4.09
C ALA A 126 -1.08 -7.19 -4.99
N ILE A 127 -0.85 -7.10 -6.30
CA ILE A 127 -1.90 -6.80 -7.27
C ILE A 127 -2.96 -7.92 -7.29
N PRO A 128 -2.61 -9.21 -7.39
CA PRO A 128 -3.61 -10.29 -7.32
C PRO A 128 -4.44 -10.29 -6.03
N PHE A 129 -3.84 -9.97 -4.88
CA PHE A 129 -4.59 -9.83 -3.63
C PHE A 129 -5.61 -8.69 -3.68
N LEU A 130 -5.22 -7.53 -4.22
CA LEU A 130 -6.14 -6.39 -4.35
C LEU A 130 -7.24 -6.67 -5.40
N ASP A 131 -6.93 -7.38 -6.47
CA ASP A 131 -7.88 -7.80 -7.51
C ASP A 131 -8.96 -8.79 -7.01
N THR A 132 -8.87 -9.29 -5.77
CA THR A 132 -9.98 -10.05 -5.16
C THR A 132 -11.00 -9.16 -4.45
N ILE A 133 -10.78 -7.85 -4.38
CA ILE A 133 -11.57 -6.92 -3.55
C ILE A 133 -12.06 -5.76 -4.40
N HIS A 134 -13.29 -5.85 -4.92
CA HIS A 134 -13.83 -4.84 -5.84
C HIS A 134 -14.99 -4.05 -5.25
N THR A 135 -15.58 -4.54 -4.17
CA THR A 135 -16.72 -3.93 -3.50
C THR A 135 -16.45 -3.73 -2.01
N TYR A 136 -17.26 -2.88 -1.38
CA TYR A 136 -17.20 -2.71 0.07
C TYR A 136 -17.44 -4.03 0.82
N ASP A 137 -18.33 -4.89 0.30
CA ASP A 137 -18.63 -6.18 0.91
C ASP A 137 -17.45 -7.15 0.82
N ASP A 138 -16.67 -7.12 -0.27
CA ASP A 138 -15.44 -7.91 -0.39
C ASP A 138 -14.38 -7.49 0.63
N LEU A 139 -14.42 -6.23 1.08
CA LEU A 139 -13.49 -5.69 2.06
C LEU A 139 -13.82 -6.18 3.48
N LEU A 140 -15.10 -6.39 3.80
CA LEU A 140 -15.57 -6.73 5.16
C LEU A 140 -14.88 -7.96 5.80
N PRO A 141 -14.68 -9.09 5.10
CA PRO A 141 -13.99 -10.27 5.66
C PRO A 141 -12.55 -9.98 6.09
N HIS A 142 -11.92 -8.96 5.52
CA HIS A 142 -10.54 -8.59 5.84
C HIS A 142 -10.45 -7.65 7.05
N LEU A 143 -11.57 -7.07 7.49
CA LEU A 143 -11.64 -6.24 8.69
C LEU A 143 -11.61 -7.13 9.94
N ARG A 144 -10.66 -6.90 10.86
CA ARG A 144 -10.75 -7.38 12.25
C ARG A 144 -10.95 -6.20 13.20
N GLY A 145 -11.81 -6.38 14.21
CA GLY A 145 -12.19 -5.34 15.18
C GLY A 145 -13.68 -4.92 15.11
N PRO A 146 -14.16 -4.05 16.01
CA PRO A 146 -15.59 -3.85 16.30
C PRO A 146 -16.42 -3.28 15.12
N PHE A 147 -15.81 -2.89 14.00
CA PHE A 147 -16.52 -2.55 12.77
C PHE A 147 -17.31 -3.72 12.17
N ALA A 148 -16.88 -4.97 12.42
CA ALA A 148 -17.66 -6.16 12.04
C ALA A 148 -18.95 -6.34 12.86
N ALA A 149 -19.06 -5.68 14.02
CA ALA A 149 -20.22 -5.77 14.91
C ALA A 149 -21.24 -4.63 14.71
N TYR A 150 -20.85 -3.50 14.11
CA TYR A 150 -21.74 -2.35 13.91
C TYR A 150 -22.65 -2.47 12.67
N ASN A 151 -22.29 -3.31 11.69
CA ASN A 151 -23.08 -3.53 10.47
C ASN A 151 -23.90 -4.84 10.49
N ARG A 152 -24.10 -5.43 11.67
CA ARG A 152 -24.99 -6.59 11.89
C ARG A 152 -26.18 -6.25 12.83
N GLY A 153 -26.50 -4.97 12.98
CA GLY A 153 -27.63 -4.47 13.77
C GLY A 153 -28.55 -3.59 12.97
#